data_AF-A0A3B9PAB2-F1
#
_entry.id   AF-A0A3B9PAB2-F1
#
_cell.length_a   1.000
_cell.length_b   1.000
_cell.length_c   1.000
_cell.angle_alpha   90.00
_cell.angle_beta   90.00
_cell.angle_gamma   90.00
#
_symmetry.space_group_name_H-M   'P 1'
#
loop_
_entity.id
_entity.type
_entity.pdbx_description
1 polymer ?
#
loop_
_entity_poly.entity_id
_entity_poly.type
_entity_poly.pdbx_seq_one_letter_code
_entity_poly.pdbx_strand_id
1 'polypeptide(L)'
;KTVRHYNASQKRWETRTKIEWRWENGTVPINIDDHLVTGSSSQHISHKILERIYPYQMKDLTAYHPDYLAGWQAQAYETTLTDAWDTGKQAIREAAREACYQDIPTSHVRNFSMTADFADESWRYILLPVYLAAYKFQDKTYQIMVNGQTGLVAGQKPVAWWKIWLAIAALLLPGLILGLIGLPLLLIGGAGILPIGAGIILFGIGSVLSIMLYNKVRQSEAK
;
A
#
# COMPACT_ATOMS: atom_id res chain seq x y z
N LYS A 1 -26.07 20.41 2.28
CA LYS A 1 -26.33 21.78 2.78
C LYS A 1 -26.42 21.74 4.30
N THR A 2 -25.82 22.71 5.00
CA THR A 2 -25.89 22.79 6.45
C THR A 2 -27.11 23.61 6.86
N VAL A 3 -28.04 23.02 7.60
CA VAL A 3 -29.28 23.68 8.02
C VAL A 3 -29.28 23.82 9.54
N ARG A 4 -29.59 25.02 10.03
CA ARG A 4 -29.81 25.26 11.46
C ARG A 4 -31.25 24.90 11.81
N HIS A 5 -31.43 24.10 12.85
CA HIS A 5 -32.72 23.71 13.39
C HIS A 5 -32.76 23.96 14.89
N TYR A 6 -33.88 24.45 15.40
CA TYR A 6 -34.05 24.71 16.83
C TYR A 6 -34.53 23.45 17.55
N ASN A 7 -33.72 22.91 18.46
CA ASN A 7 -34.11 21.78 19.29
C ASN A 7 -34.90 22.26 20.51
N ALA A 8 -36.22 22.10 20.49
CA ALA A 8 -37.11 22.53 21.56
C ALA A 8 -36.91 21.77 22.89
N SER A 9 -36.42 20.53 22.86
CA SER A 9 -36.15 19.73 24.05
C SER A 9 -34.92 20.22 24.83
N GLN A 10 -33.87 20.64 24.12
CA GLN A 10 -32.63 21.14 24.72
C GLN A 10 -32.50 22.68 24.71
N LYS A 11 -33.54 23.39 24.23
CA LYS A 11 -33.60 24.86 24.09
C LYS A 11 -32.32 25.45 23.45
N ARG A 12 -31.77 24.78 22.43
CA ARG A 12 -30.53 25.19 21.75
C ARG A 12 -30.65 25.05 20.23
N TRP A 13 -29.99 25.94 19.51
CA TRP A 13 -29.79 25.83 18.07
C TRP A 13 -28.79 24.72 17.76
N GLU A 14 -29.21 23.77 16.93
CA GLU A 14 -28.36 22.70 16.42
C GLU A 14 -28.11 22.88 14.94
N THR A 15 -26.90 22.55 14.52
CA THR A 15 -26.51 22.52 13.13
C THR A 15 -26.57 21.07 12.65
N ARG A 16 -27.36 20.79 11.60
CA ARG A 16 -27.43 19.46 10.99
C ARG A 16 -27.06 19.51 9.51
N THR A 17 -26.35 18.49 9.06
CA THR A 17 -26.07 18.29 7.64
C THR A 17 -27.30 17.67 6.98
N LYS A 18 -27.93 18.40 6.05
CA LYS A 18 -28.98 17.89 5.19
C LYS A 18 -28.38 17.43 3.86
N ILE A 19 -28.57 16.15 3.54
CA ILE A 19 -28.21 15.54 2.26
C ILE A 19 -29.50 15.41 1.44
N GLU A 20 -29.52 15.98 0.24
CA GLU A 20 -30.63 15.85 -0.71
C GLU A 20 -30.25 14.77 -1.72
N TRP A 21 -30.93 13.62 -1.64
CA TRP A 21 -30.66 12.48 -2.53
C TRP A 21 -31.34 12.69 -3.87
N ARG A 22 -30.62 12.43 -4.95
CA ARG A 22 -31.13 12.41 -6.33
C ARG A 22 -30.65 11.15 -7.02
N TRP A 23 -31.50 10.59 -7.87
CA TRP A 23 -31.12 9.45 -8.71
C TRP A 23 -30.28 9.97 -9.87
N GLU A 24 -29.14 9.33 -10.10
CA GLU A 24 -28.28 9.58 -11.25
C GLU A 24 -28.01 8.28 -11.96
N ASN A 25 -27.88 8.35 -13.28
CA ASN A 25 -27.42 7.28 -14.13
C ASN A 25 -26.40 7.85 -15.11
N GLY A 26 -25.50 7.00 -15.57
CA GLY A 26 -24.41 7.42 -16.43
C GLY A 26 -23.71 6.21 -17.04
N THR A 27 -22.83 6.49 -17.98
CA THR A 27 -21.98 5.49 -18.62
C THR A 27 -20.60 6.11 -18.75
N VAL A 28 -19.62 5.46 -18.14
CA VAL A 28 -18.22 5.91 -18.18
C VAL A 28 -17.46 4.97 -19.09
N PRO A 29 -17.10 5.40 -20.31
CA PRO A 29 -16.25 4.60 -21.19
C PRO A 29 -14.81 4.62 -20.65
N ILE A 30 -14.22 3.44 -20.54
CA ILE A 30 -12.84 3.29 -20.06
C ILE A 30 -12.11 2.42 -21.06
N ASN A 31 -10.97 2.91 -21.53
CA ASN A 31 -10.06 2.13 -22.35
C ASN A 31 -8.89 1.68 -21.46
N ILE A 32 -8.67 0.38 -21.38
CA ILE A 32 -7.58 -0.22 -20.62
C ILE A 32 -6.73 -1.00 -21.61
N ASP A 33 -5.48 -0.57 -21.73
CA ASP A 33 -4.48 -1.25 -22.55
C ASP A 33 -3.39 -1.81 -21.65
N ASP A 34 -2.89 -3.00 -22.00
CA ASP A 34 -1.79 -3.70 -21.33
C ASP A 34 -1.93 -3.84 -19.79
N HIS A 35 -3.11 -4.27 -19.31
CA HIS A 35 -3.25 -4.63 -17.89
C HIS A 35 -2.45 -5.88 -17.55
N LEU A 36 -1.45 -5.71 -16.68
CA LEU A 36 -0.51 -6.76 -16.31
C LEU A 36 -1.05 -7.67 -15.20
N VAL A 37 -1.03 -8.98 -15.47
CA VAL A 37 -1.28 -10.02 -14.47
C VAL A 37 -0.07 -10.93 -14.39
N THR A 38 0.40 -11.21 -13.17
CA THR A 38 1.60 -12.04 -12.96
C THR A 38 1.34 -13.48 -13.40
N GLY A 39 2.08 -13.94 -14.41
CA GLY A 39 1.98 -15.31 -14.93
C GLY A 39 2.76 -16.36 -14.13
N SER A 40 3.62 -15.95 -13.19
CA SER A 40 4.40 -16.86 -12.35
C SER A 40 3.76 -17.09 -10.98
N SER A 41 3.89 -18.30 -10.44
CA SER A 41 3.31 -18.65 -9.14
C SER A 41 3.91 -17.85 -7.98
N SER A 42 3.07 -17.48 -7.03
CA SER A 42 3.48 -16.82 -5.78
C SER A 42 4.34 -17.70 -4.88
N GLN A 43 4.39 -19.01 -5.14
CA GLN A 43 5.28 -19.96 -4.45
C GLN A 43 6.75 -19.77 -4.84
N HIS A 44 7.00 -19.40 -6.11
CA HIS A 44 8.35 -19.23 -6.64
C HIS A 44 8.81 -17.77 -6.56
N ILE A 45 7.91 -16.81 -6.80
CA ILE A 45 8.22 -15.38 -6.91
C ILE A 45 7.32 -14.60 -5.97
N SER A 46 7.90 -13.79 -5.09
CA SER A 46 7.10 -12.86 -4.27
C SER A 46 6.46 -11.78 -5.16
N HIS A 47 5.13 -11.84 -5.32
CA HIS A 47 4.35 -10.85 -6.06
C HIS A 47 4.49 -9.45 -5.46
N LYS A 48 4.66 -9.32 -4.14
CA LYS A 48 4.88 -8.02 -3.49
C LYS A 48 6.20 -7.36 -3.87
N ILE A 49 7.25 -8.15 -4.09
CA ILE A 49 8.53 -7.62 -4.58
C ILE A 49 8.38 -7.24 -6.05
N LEU A 50 7.70 -8.09 -6.83
CA LEU A 50 7.44 -7.84 -8.25
C LEU A 50 6.65 -6.54 -8.47
N GLU A 51 5.63 -6.28 -7.66
CA GLU A 51 4.84 -5.02 -7.67
C GLU A 51 5.70 -3.78 -7.42
N ARG A 52 6.79 -3.89 -6.65
CA ARG A 52 7.68 -2.76 -6.35
C ARG A 52 8.65 -2.41 -7.48
N ILE A 53 8.78 -3.27 -8.50
CA ILE A 53 9.66 -3.02 -9.65
C ILE A 53 8.91 -2.52 -10.89
N TYR A 54 7.60 -2.25 -10.76
CA TYR A 54 6.82 -1.52 -11.77
C TYR A 54 7.26 -0.05 -11.86
N PRO A 55 7.00 0.64 -12.99
CA PRO A 55 6.30 0.18 -14.20
C PRO A 55 7.21 -0.51 -15.23
N TYR A 56 6.59 -1.29 -16.13
CA TYR A 56 7.23 -1.79 -17.35
C TYR A 56 6.85 -0.92 -18.54
N GLN A 57 7.76 -0.82 -19.51
CA GLN A 57 7.55 -0.11 -20.76
C GLN A 57 6.91 -1.07 -21.76
N MET A 58 5.58 -0.93 -21.93
CA MET A 58 4.79 -1.86 -22.74
C MET A 58 4.78 -1.52 -24.24
N LYS A 59 5.11 -0.27 -24.58
CA LYS A 59 5.15 0.20 -25.97
C LYS A 59 6.26 -0.44 -26.81
N ASP A 60 7.30 -0.94 -26.15
CA ASP A 60 8.46 -1.57 -26.79
C ASP A 60 8.32 -3.09 -26.89
N LEU A 61 7.11 -3.63 -26.70
CA LEU A 61 6.86 -5.06 -26.86
C LEU A 61 7.12 -5.52 -28.30
N THR A 62 7.95 -6.55 -28.43
CA THR A 62 8.27 -7.18 -29.72
C THR A 62 7.81 -8.63 -29.74
N ALA A 63 7.64 -9.18 -30.94
CA ALA A 63 7.33 -10.59 -31.11
C ALA A 63 8.47 -11.46 -30.54
N TYR A 64 8.09 -12.49 -29.79
CA TYR A 64 9.05 -13.40 -29.17
C TYR A 64 9.91 -14.11 -30.22
N HIS A 65 11.23 -14.09 -30.02
CA HIS A 65 12.18 -14.91 -30.77
C HIS A 65 12.98 -15.80 -29.79
N PRO A 66 13.20 -17.10 -30.09
CA PRO A 66 13.95 -18.00 -29.20
C PRO A 66 15.34 -17.49 -28.81
N ASP A 67 15.99 -16.74 -29.71
CA ASP A 67 17.33 -16.17 -29.48
C ASP A 67 17.38 -15.23 -28.27
N TYR A 68 16.25 -14.62 -27.86
CA TYR A 68 16.20 -13.77 -26.68
C TYR A 68 16.43 -14.53 -25.36
N LEU A 69 16.14 -15.84 -25.34
CA LEU A 69 16.35 -16.69 -24.17
C LEU A 69 17.58 -17.60 -24.34
N ALA A 70 18.30 -17.52 -25.44
CA ALA A 70 19.47 -18.35 -25.68
C ALA A 70 20.53 -18.10 -24.59
N GLY A 71 20.86 -19.14 -23.83
CA GLY A 71 21.82 -19.06 -22.71
C GLY A 71 21.25 -18.51 -21.40
N TRP A 72 19.96 -18.19 -21.34
CA TRP A 72 19.30 -17.70 -20.13
C TRP A 72 18.29 -18.72 -19.59
N GLN A 73 18.21 -18.83 -18.27
CA GLN A 73 17.12 -19.55 -17.61
C GLN A 73 15.97 -18.57 -17.37
N ALA A 74 14.82 -18.84 -17.98
CA ALA A 74 13.61 -18.05 -17.82
C ALA A 74 12.51 -18.89 -17.19
N GLN A 75 11.71 -18.26 -16.31
CA GLN A 75 10.54 -18.90 -15.74
C GLN A 75 9.41 -18.90 -16.78
N ALA A 76 8.85 -20.09 -17.05
CA ALA A 76 7.65 -20.20 -17.87
C ALA A 76 6.41 -19.71 -17.12
N TYR A 77 5.32 -19.46 -17.85
CA TYR A 77 4.03 -19.15 -17.23
C TYR A 77 3.51 -20.39 -16.49
N GLU A 78 3.00 -20.18 -15.28
CA GLU A 78 2.36 -21.19 -14.44
C GLU A 78 0.86 -20.92 -14.29
N THR A 79 0.47 -19.64 -14.29
CA THR A 79 -0.93 -19.22 -14.28
C THR A 79 -1.54 -19.42 -15.66
N THR A 80 -2.72 -20.04 -15.73
CA THR A 80 -3.44 -20.22 -17.00
C THR A 80 -4.03 -18.90 -17.51
N LEU A 81 -4.29 -18.80 -18.82
CA LEU A 81 -4.92 -17.61 -19.40
C LEU A 81 -6.29 -17.33 -18.77
N THR A 82 -7.08 -18.37 -18.49
CA THR A 82 -8.40 -18.23 -17.89
C THR A 82 -8.30 -17.65 -16.48
N ASP A 83 -7.39 -18.15 -15.66
CA ASP A 83 -7.20 -17.66 -14.28
C ASP A 83 -6.66 -16.23 -14.26
N ALA A 84 -5.70 -15.94 -15.15
CA ALA A 84 -5.16 -14.60 -15.32
C ALA A 84 -6.24 -13.63 -15.81
N TRP A 85 -7.11 -14.07 -16.73
CA TRP A 85 -8.22 -13.27 -17.24
C TRP A 85 -9.25 -12.96 -16.18
N ASP A 86 -9.64 -13.94 -15.36
CA ASP A 86 -10.59 -13.71 -14.27
C ASP A 86 -10.02 -12.74 -13.22
N THR A 87 -8.72 -12.86 -12.91
CA THR A 87 -8.01 -11.92 -12.04
C THR A 87 -7.98 -10.51 -12.64
N GLY A 88 -7.63 -10.40 -13.92
CA GLY A 88 -7.59 -9.13 -14.65
C GLY A 88 -8.96 -8.46 -14.72
N LYS A 89 -10.04 -9.20 -15.00
CA LYS A 89 -11.41 -8.67 -15.00
C LYS A 89 -11.82 -8.12 -13.65
N GLN A 90 -11.41 -8.75 -12.55
CA GLN A 90 -11.71 -8.22 -11.21
C GLN A 90 -11.00 -6.88 -10.98
N ALA A 91 -9.72 -6.79 -11.34
CA ALA A 91 -8.95 -5.54 -11.23
C ALA A 91 -9.51 -4.43 -12.14
N ILE A 92 -9.88 -4.77 -13.38
CA ILE A 92 -10.51 -3.84 -14.33
C ILE A 92 -11.87 -3.37 -13.80
N ARG A 93 -12.69 -4.26 -13.21
CA ARG A 93 -13.96 -3.85 -12.57
C ARG A 93 -13.76 -2.90 -11.40
N GLU A 94 -12.69 -3.09 -10.62
CA GLU A 94 -12.36 -2.16 -9.53
C GLU A 94 -11.94 -0.79 -10.09
N ALA A 95 -11.08 -0.78 -11.11
CA ALA A 95 -10.70 0.46 -11.79
C ALA A 95 -11.91 1.18 -12.40
N ALA A 96 -12.85 0.43 -12.99
CA ALA A 96 -14.08 0.96 -13.52
C ALA A 96 -15.00 1.53 -12.44
N ARG A 97 -15.08 0.85 -11.29
CA ARG A 97 -15.82 1.34 -10.13
C ARG A 97 -15.25 2.67 -9.66
N GLU A 98 -13.94 2.75 -9.51
CA GLU A 98 -13.25 3.97 -9.08
C GLU A 98 -13.46 5.12 -10.07
N ALA A 99 -13.36 4.85 -11.37
CA ALA A 99 -13.66 5.85 -12.41
C ALA A 99 -15.11 6.35 -12.36
N CYS A 100 -16.08 5.45 -12.15
CA CYS A 100 -17.47 5.84 -11.93
C CYS A 100 -17.64 6.70 -10.66
N TYR A 101 -16.93 6.39 -9.57
CA TYR A 101 -16.95 7.22 -8.37
C TYR A 101 -16.37 8.62 -8.61
N GLN A 102 -15.32 8.73 -9.42
CA GLN A 102 -14.68 10.00 -9.76
C GLN A 102 -15.52 10.86 -10.70
N ASP A 103 -16.34 10.25 -11.57
CA ASP A 103 -17.27 10.95 -12.45
C ASP A 103 -18.47 11.54 -11.68
N ILE A 104 -18.86 10.94 -10.55
CA ILE A 104 -19.96 11.44 -9.73
C ILE A 104 -19.59 12.82 -9.14
N PRO A 105 -20.35 13.89 -9.46
CA PRO A 105 -20.00 15.26 -9.07
C PRO A 105 -20.25 15.56 -7.58
N THR A 106 -20.63 14.57 -6.78
CA THR A 106 -21.05 14.74 -5.38
C THR A 106 -20.24 13.87 -4.43
N SER A 107 -20.03 14.36 -3.21
CA SER A 107 -19.23 13.66 -2.20
C SER A 107 -19.97 12.53 -1.46
N HIS A 108 -21.28 12.39 -1.67
CA HIS A 108 -22.10 11.40 -0.96
C HIS A 108 -22.82 10.51 -1.95
N VAL A 109 -22.38 9.25 -2.02
CA VAL A 109 -22.98 8.22 -2.87
C VAL A 109 -23.66 7.17 -1.99
N ARG A 110 -24.87 6.75 -2.37
CA ARG A 110 -25.63 5.70 -1.68
C ARG A 110 -26.27 4.79 -2.71
N ASN A 111 -26.32 3.48 -2.40
CA ASN A 111 -26.89 2.44 -3.27
C ASN A 111 -26.22 2.41 -4.66
N PHE A 112 -24.90 2.59 -4.70
CA PHE A 112 -24.14 2.48 -5.95
C PHE A 112 -24.26 1.06 -6.52
N SER A 113 -24.59 0.98 -7.80
CA SER A 113 -24.60 -0.25 -8.57
C SER A 113 -24.00 0.05 -9.93
N MET A 114 -23.24 -0.91 -10.46
CA MET A 114 -22.58 -0.80 -11.75
C MET A 114 -22.58 -2.16 -12.43
N THR A 115 -22.83 -2.15 -13.73
CA THR A 115 -22.57 -3.27 -14.63
C THR A 115 -21.38 -2.89 -15.49
N ALA A 116 -20.41 -3.80 -15.63
CA ALA A 116 -19.24 -3.61 -16.47
C ALA A 116 -19.37 -4.53 -17.69
N ASP A 117 -19.57 -3.93 -18.85
CA ASP A 117 -19.60 -4.60 -20.14
C ASP A 117 -18.20 -4.52 -20.77
N PHE A 118 -17.68 -5.66 -21.19
CA PHE A 118 -16.37 -5.80 -21.80
C PHE A 118 -16.54 -6.01 -23.30
N ALA A 119 -15.70 -5.36 -24.10
CA ALA A 119 -15.70 -5.45 -25.55
C ALA A 119 -14.25 -5.43 -26.06
N ASP A 120 -14.02 -6.00 -27.25
CA ASP A 120 -12.71 -6.05 -27.91
C ASP A 120 -11.59 -6.64 -27.03
N GLU A 121 -11.95 -7.67 -26.26
CA GLU A 121 -11.04 -8.34 -25.34
C GLU A 121 -9.93 -9.09 -26.09
N SER A 122 -8.68 -8.75 -25.78
CA SER A 122 -7.52 -9.48 -26.25
C SER A 122 -6.57 -9.77 -25.10
N TRP A 123 -5.92 -10.93 -25.15
CA TRP A 123 -4.94 -11.35 -24.15
C TRP A 123 -3.78 -12.06 -24.84
N ARG A 124 -2.60 -11.94 -24.23
CA ARG A 124 -1.38 -12.57 -24.71
C ARG A 124 -0.48 -12.87 -23.52
N TYR A 125 0.26 -13.97 -23.62
CA TYR A 125 1.41 -14.15 -22.75
C TYR A 125 2.56 -13.28 -23.25
N ILE A 126 3.23 -12.64 -22.32
CA ILE A 126 4.40 -11.83 -22.59
C ILE A 126 5.49 -12.23 -21.61
N LEU A 127 6.75 -12.10 -22.06
CA LEU A 127 7.92 -12.27 -21.20
C LEU A 127 8.49 -10.90 -20.91
N LEU A 128 8.51 -10.53 -19.63
CA LEU A 128 9.11 -9.29 -19.16
C LEU A 128 10.49 -9.60 -18.55
N PRO A 129 11.51 -8.75 -18.81
CA PRO A 129 12.84 -9.00 -18.29
C PRO A 129 12.89 -8.67 -16.80
N VAL A 130 13.01 -9.71 -15.97
CA VAL A 130 13.20 -9.60 -14.53
C VAL A 130 14.38 -10.44 -14.11
N TYR A 131 15.41 -9.80 -13.57
CA TYR A 131 16.54 -10.52 -12.99
C TYR A 131 16.22 -10.87 -11.54
N LEU A 132 16.18 -12.17 -11.24
CA LEU A 132 15.90 -12.69 -9.90
C LEU A 132 17.20 -13.22 -9.28
N ALA A 133 17.53 -12.73 -8.09
CA ALA A 133 18.58 -13.30 -7.24
C ALA A 133 17.96 -13.78 -5.94
N ALA A 134 18.25 -15.02 -5.56
CA ALA A 134 17.82 -15.60 -4.30
C ALA A 134 19.04 -16.02 -3.46
N TYR A 135 19.02 -15.69 -2.18
CA TYR A 135 20.07 -16.08 -1.24
C TYR A 135 19.47 -16.57 0.08
N LYS A 136 20.19 -17.47 0.77
CA LYS A 136 19.74 -18.06 2.04
C LYS A 136 20.51 -17.41 3.20
N PHE A 137 19.80 -16.99 4.24
CA PHE A 137 20.37 -16.45 5.47
C PHE A 137 19.55 -16.93 6.67
N GLN A 138 20.19 -17.53 7.68
CA GLN A 138 19.53 -18.06 8.89
C GLN A 138 18.28 -18.92 8.58
N ASP A 139 18.43 -19.88 7.66
CA ASP A 139 17.34 -20.76 7.18
C ASP A 139 16.15 -20.10 6.50
N LYS A 140 16.27 -18.82 6.14
CA LYS A 140 15.27 -18.09 5.34
C LYS A 140 15.84 -17.75 3.97
N THR A 141 15.04 -17.96 2.94
CA THR A 141 15.33 -17.51 1.57
C THR A 141 14.86 -16.08 1.40
N TYR A 142 15.75 -15.24 0.90
CA TYR A 142 15.52 -13.84 0.56
C TYR A 142 15.61 -13.67 -0.94
N GLN A 143 14.72 -12.87 -1.51
CA GLN A 143 14.67 -12.59 -2.94
C GLN A 143 14.96 -11.12 -3.21
N ILE A 144 15.71 -10.87 -4.29
CA ILE A 144 15.95 -9.56 -4.88
C ILE A 144 15.56 -9.67 -6.36
N MET A 145 14.78 -8.72 -6.83
CA MET A 145 14.35 -8.62 -8.22
C MET A 145 14.79 -7.27 -8.79
N VAL A 146 15.22 -7.30 -10.03
CA VAL A 146 15.60 -6.11 -10.79
C VAL A 146 14.79 -6.09 -12.08
N ASN A 147 14.11 -4.96 -12.33
CA ASN A 147 13.48 -4.70 -13.61
C ASN A 147 14.56 -4.51 -14.68
N GLY A 148 14.58 -5.36 -15.70
CA GLY A 148 15.60 -5.34 -16.75
C GLY A 148 15.48 -4.17 -17.73
N GLN A 149 14.35 -3.46 -17.77
CA GLN A 149 14.17 -2.27 -18.60
C GLN A 149 14.60 -0.99 -17.88
N THR A 150 14.20 -0.84 -16.61
CA THR A 150 14.38 0.41 -15.85
C THR A 150 15.55 0.36 -14.87
N GLY A 151 16.04 -0.84 -14.54
CA GLY A 151 17.03 -1.04 -13.48
C GLY A 151 16.46 -0.88 -12.06
N LEU A 152 15.14 -0.72 -11.90
CA LEU A 152 14.51 -0.64 -10.58
C LEU A 152 14.74 -1.92 -9.78
N VAL A 153 15.26 -1.77 -8.57
CA VAL A 153 15.59 -2.89 -7.68
C VAL A 153 14.61 -2.92 -6.52
N ALA A 154 14.02 -4.09 -6.26
CA ALA A 154 13.30 -4.36 -5.03
C ALA A 154 13.75 -5.70 -4.46
N GLY A 155 13.81 -5.80 -3.14
CA GLY A 155 14.20 -7.03 -2.51
C GLY A 155 13.93 -7.04 -1.02
N GLN A 156 14.03 -8.23 -0.45
CA GLN A 156 14.03 -8.43 0.98
C GLN A 156 15.45 -8.33 1.52
N LYS A 157 15.57 -7.95 2.79
CA LYS A 157 16.86 -7.95 3.48
C LYS A 157 16.72 -8.52 4.89
N PRO A 158 17.73 -9.24 5.39
CA PRO A 158 17.73 -9.68 6.78
C PRO A 158 17.77 -8.47 7.71
N VAL A 159 16.91 -8.48 8.71
CA VAL A 159 16.87 -7.43 9.72
C VAL A 159 17.51 -7.94 11.01
N ALA A 160 18.47 -7.17 11.52
CA ALA A 160 19.01 -7.36 12.85
C ALA A 160 18.03 -6.78 13.89
N TRP A 161 17.02 -7.56 14.30
CA TRP A 161 15.96 -7.12 15.20
C TRP A 161 16.45 -6.50 16.51
N TRP A 162 17.54 -6.99 17.07
CA TRP A 162 18.14 -6.41 18.28
C TRP A 162 18.57 -4.94 18.09
N LYS A 163 19.10 -4.58 16.91
CA LYS A 163 19.46 -3.18 16.59
C LYS A 163 18.22 -2.30 16.50
N ILE A 164 17.11 -2.85 16.01
CA ILE A 164 15.82 -2.15 15.93
C ILE A 164 15.24 -1.93 17.33
N TRP A 165 15.27 -2.95 18.20
CA TRP A 165 14.85 -2.80 19.59
C TRP A 165 15.68 -1.77 20.35
N LEU A 166 17.01 -1.72 20.12
CA LEU A 166 17.86 -0.68 20.69
C LEU A 166 17.51 0.71 20.14
N ALA A 167 17.22 0.85 18.85
CA ALA A 167 16.80 2.12 18.26
C ALA A 167 15.45 2.60 18.84
N ILE A 168 14.49 1.69 19.02
CA ILE A 168 13.20 1.98 19.67
C ILE A 168 13.43 2.41 21.13
N ALA A 169 14.27 1.68 21.87
CA ALA A 169 14.57 2.02 23.25
C ALA A 169 15.22 3.41 23.36
N ALA A 170 16.19 3.72 22.49
CA ALA A 170 16.86 5.02 22.45
C ALA A 170 15.89 6.18 22.13
N LEU A 171 14.85 5.92 21.36
CA LEU A 171 13.85 6.90 20.96
C LEU A 171 12.82 7.18 22.07
N LEU A 172 12.54 6.20 22.93
CA LEU A 172 11.62 6.34 24.07
C LEU A 172 12.31 6.80 25.37
N LEU A 173 13.61 6.51 25.51
CA LEU A 173 14.38 6.78 26.73
C LEU A 173 14.30 8.24 27.22
N PRO A 174 14.48 9.27 26.36
CA PRO A 174 14.49 10.67 26.81
C PRO A 174 13.17 11.10 27.44
N GLY A 175 12.04 10.69 26.86
CA GLY A 175 10.71 10.99 27.40
C GLY A 175 10.47 10.29 28.74
N LEU A 176 10.90 9.04 28.86
CA LEU A 176 10.80 8.27 30.10
C LEU A 176 11.68 8.84 31.21
N ILE A 177 12.93 9.23 30.91
CA ILE A 177 13.85 9.85 31.87
C ILE A 177 13.30 11.19 32.37
N LEU A 178 12.82 12.06 31.47
CA LEU A 178 12.25 13.35 31.86
C LEU A 178 10.98 13.20 32.70
N GLY A 179 10.13 12.21 32.39
CA GLY A 179 8.98 11.87 33.24
C GLY A 179 9.39 11.38 34.63
N LEU A 180 10.40 10.49 34.71
CA LEU A 180 10.91 9.96 35.98
C LEU A 180 11.61 11.01 36.85
N ILE A 181 12.33 11.96 36.25
CA ILE A 181 12.95 13.09 36.97
C ILE A 181 11.88 14.10 37.39
N GLY A 182 10.89 14.35 36.53
CA GLY A 182 9.82 15.29 36.81
C GLY A 182 8.88 14.85 37.94
N LEU A 183 8.68 13.54 38.13
CA LEU A 183 7.82 12.98 39.19
C LEU A 183 8.25 13.41 40.62
N PRO A 184 9.50 13.22 41.09
CA PRO A 184 9.94 13.71 42.39
C PRO A 184 10.01 15.24 42.46
N LEU A 185 10.35 15.92 41.36
CA LEU A 185 10.33 17.39 41.29
C LEU A 185 8.92 17.98 41.44
N LEU A 186 7.87 17.21 41.16
CA LEU A 186 6.50 17.64 41.37
C LEU A 186 6.20 17.80 42.86
N LEU A 187 6.79 16.95 43.71
CA LEU A 187 6.67 17.01 45.17
C LEU A 187 7.44 18.20 45.77
N ILE A 188 8.42 18.75 45.05
CA ILE A 188 9.23 19.92 45.47
C ILE A 188 8.68 21.18 44.79
N GLY A 189 7.55 21.68 45.29
CA GLY A 189 7.01 22.99 44.90
C GLY A 189 6.43 23.05 43.47
N GLY A 190 6.05 21.92 42.87
CA GLY A 190 5.38 21.88 41.57
C GLY A 190 6.30 22.08 40.35
N ALA A 191 7.61 22.18 40.54
CA ALA A 191 8.59 22.38 39.47
C ALA A 191 8.63 21.20 38.47
N GLY A 192 8.10 20.03 38.84
CA GLY A 192 8.01 18.84 38.00
C GLY A 192 7.07 18.92 36.79
N ILE A 193 6.18 19.92 36.71
CA ILE A 193 5.20 20.03 35.62
C ILE A 193 5.88 20.20 34.25
N LEU A 194 6.93 21.04 34.17
CA LEU A 194 7.68 21.28 32.94
C LEU A 194 8.40 20.02 32.41
N PRO A 195 9.24 19.32 33.21
CA PRO A 195 9.91 18.10 32.74
C PRO A 195 8.93 16.96 32.45
N ILE A 196 7.82 16.83 33.19
CA ILE A 196 6.77 15.84 32.88
C ILE A 196 6.11 16.17 31.53
N GLY A 197 5.73 17.43 31.32
CA GLY A 197 5.11 17.87 30.06
C GLY A 197 6.04 17.63 28.86
N ALA A 198 7.31 18.02 28.98
CA ALA A 198 8.32 17.74 27.97
C ALA A 198 8.54 16.23 27.76
N GLY A 199 8.54 15.45 28.83
CA GLY A 199 8.67 13.99 28.80
C GLY A 199 7.53 13.31 28.06
N ILE A 200 6.28 13.72 28.31
CA ILE A 200 5.09 13.19 27.61
C ILE A 200 5.15 13.51 26.11
N ILE A 201 5.52 14.74 25.75
CA ILE A 201 5.65 15.14 24.34
C ILE A 201 6.71 14.30 23.63
N LEU A 202 7.91 14.18 24.24
CA LEU A 202 9.01 13.39 23.67
C LEU A 202 8.66 11.90 23.58
N PHE A 203 8.00 11.35 24.59
CA PHE A 203 7.55 9.95 24.57
C PHE A 203 6.48 9.72 23.50
N GLY A 204 5.55 10.65 23.31
CA GLY A 204 4.54 10.59 22.26
C GLY A 204 5.16 10.60 20.87
N ILE A 205 6.06 11.55 20.59
CA ILE A 205 6.81 11.61 19.32
C ILE A 205 7.63 10.32 19.12
N GLY A 206 8.33 9.88 20.17
CA GLY A 206 9.14 8.67 20.12
C GLY A 206 8.31 7.41 19.86
N SER A 207 7.08 7.34 20.38
CA SER A 207 6.16 6.23 20.14
C SER A 207 5.72 6.18 18.68
N VAL A 208 5.33 7.32 18.10
CA VAL A 208 4.95 7.40 16.68
C VAL A 208 6.11 7.00 15.77
N LEU A 209 7.30 7.55 16.00
CA LEU A 209 8.49 7.22 15.23
C LEU A 209 8.91 5.74 15.39
N SER A 210 8.74 5.16 16.58
CA SER A 210 9.02 3.74 16.84
C SER A 210 8.07 2.83 16.06
N ILE A 211 6.78 3.17 16.03
CA ILE A 211 5.77 2.43 15.24
C ILE A 211 6.11 2.53 13.75
N MET A 212 6.45 3.71 13.26
CA MET A 212 6.87 3.90 11.86
C MET A 212 8.12 3.07 11.52
N LEU A 213 9.13 3.08 12.39
CA LEU A 213 10.35 2.29 12.21
C LEU A 213 10.05 0.79 12.19
N TYR A 214 9.27 0.31 13.14
CA TYR A 214 8.87 -1.09 13.23
C TYR A 214 8.10 -1.53 11.97
N ASN A 215 7.14 -0.74 11.52
CA ASN A 215 6.34 -1.04 10.32
C ASN A 215 7.20 -1.05 9.05
N LYS A 216 8.08 -0.07 8.88
CA LYS A 216 9.01 0.01 7.73
C LYS A 216 9.96 -1.18 7.68
N VAL A 217 10.49 -1.58 8.83
CA VAL A 217 11.37 -2.74 8.97
C VAL A 217 10.62 -4.03 8.63
N ARG A 218 9.42 -4.22 9.19
CA ARG A 218 8.57 -5.39 8.91
C ARG A 218 8.19 -5.49 7.43
N GLN A 219 7.91 -4.38 6.77
CA GLN A 219 7.65 -4.33 5.32
C GLN A 219 8.87 -4.68 4.47
N SER A 220 10.09 -4.52 5.00
CA SER A 220 11.34 -4.92 4.33
C SER A 220 11.66 -6.42 4.48
N GLU A 221 11.10 -7.08 5.49
CA GLU A 221 11.17 -8.55 5.64
C GLU A 221 9.97 -9.27 5.01
N ALA A 222 8.88 -8.56 4.73
CA ALA A 222 7.64 -9.16 4.29
C ALA A 222 7.83 -9.96 2.99
N LYS A 223 7.44 -11.24 3.07
CA LYS A 223 7.21 -12.15 1.93
C LYS A 223 6.10 -11.64 1.03
#